data_AF-A0A6G3MMP9-F1
#
_entry.id   AF-A0A6G3MMP9-F1
#
_cell.length_a   1.000
_cell.length_b   1.000
_cell.length_c   1.000
_cell.angle_alpha   90.00
_cell.angle_beta   90.00
_cell.angle_gamma   90.00
#
_symmetry.space_group_name_H-M   'P 1'
#
loop_
_entity.id
_entity.type
_entity.pdbx_description
1 polymer ?
#
loop_
_entity_poly.entity_id
_entity_poly.type
_entity_poly.pdbx_seq_one_letter_code
_entity_poly.pdbx_strand_id
1 'polypeptide(L)'
;IFNNIVKALNISKSKEKKFNESFWFLTYYSVALAIDTHMVQKYELLRTREHLLMRYNSNNFIPIDLRMFRYFQTAYYIQGLYGTLFVDSRNTDRNAFIYHHVVAICLQLLSYGLGFINAGVMIEVLHDCNDVLLHLAKIFNYL
;
A
#
# COMPACT_ATOMS: atom_id res chain seq x y z
N ILE A 1 -2.09 23.10 -6.86
CA ILE A 1 -2.35 22.02 -7.85
C ILE A 1 -3.74 21.43 -7.65
N PHE A 2 -4.04 20.82 -6.51
CA PHE A 2 -5.35 20.22 -6.18
C PHE A 2 -6.56 21.15 -6.42
N ASN A 3 -6.51 22.41 -5.98
CA ASN A 3 -7.62 23.36 -6.15
C ASN A 3 -7.95 23.69 -7.61
N ASN A 4 -7.00 23.56 -8.55
CA ASN A 4 -7.26 23.78 -9.98
C ASN A 4 -8.00 22.58 -10.58
N ILE A 5 -7.67 21.36 -10.13
CA ILE A 5 -8.33 20.11 -10.53
C ILE A 5 -9.78 20.08 -10.01
N VAL A 6 -9.98 20.44 -8.73
CA VAL A 6 -11.31 20.56 -8.11
C VAL A 6 -12.22 21.50 -8.91
N LYS A 7 -11.70 22.67 -9.31
CA LYS A 7 -12.44 23.64 -10.12
C LYS A 7 -12.72 23.13 -11.54
N ALA A 8 -11.78 22.43 -12.16
CA ALA A 8 -11.96 21.84 -13.49
C ALA A 8 -13.02 20.73 -13.51
N LEU A 9 -13.13 19.97 -12.42
CA LEU A 9 -14.05 18.84 -12.26
C LEU A 9 -15.40 19.22 -11.61
N ASN A 10 -15.61 20.50 -11.31
CA ASN A 10 -16.85 21.04 -10.74
C ASN A 10 -17.31 20.35 -9.43
N ILE A 11 -16.35 19.91 -8.61
CA ILE A 11 -16.62 19.21 -7.34
C ILE A 11 -17.30 20.16 -6.36
N SER A 12 -18.36 19.69 -5.67
CA SER A 12 -19.04 20.49 -4.66
C SER A 12 -18.11 20.83 -3.47
N LYS A 13 -18.25 22.03 -2.90
CA LYS A 13 -17.48 22.45 -1.70
C LYS A 13 -17.62 21.48 -0.53
N SER A 14 -18.77 20.79 -0.42
CA SER A 14 -19.01 19.78 0.63
C SER A 14 -18.17 18.51 0.46
N LYS A 15 -17.76 18.17 -0.77
CA LYS A 15 -16.98 16.97 -1.09
C LYS A 15 -15.49 17.26 -1.34
N GLU A 16 -15.12 18.53 -1.55
CA GLU A 16 -13.75 18.98 -1.88
C GLU A 16 -12.67 18.40 -0.95
N LYS A 17 -12.89 18.44 0.38
CA LYS A 17 -11.92 17.89 1.34
C LYS A 17 -11.68 16.38 1.13
N LYS A 18 -12.75 15.61 0.97
CA LYS A 18 -12.70 14.15 0.77
C LYS A 18 -12.10 13.77 -0.60
N PHE A 19 -12.38 14.59 -1.61
CA PHE A 19 -11.77 14.46 -2.93
C PHE A 19 -10.26 14.67 -2.85
N ASN A 20 -9.80 15.78 -2.25
CA ASN A 20 -8.37 16.08 -2.14
C ASN A 20 -7.63 15.01 -1.35
N GLU A 21 -8.21 14.52 -0.26
CA GLU A 21 -7.68 13.41 0.53
C GLU A 21 -7.55 12.13 -0.30
N SER A 22 -8.61 11.74 -1.02
CA SER A 22 -8.57 10.53 -1.86
C SER A 22 -7.62 10.67 -3.04
N PHE A 23 -7.47 11.87 -3.61
CA PHE A 23 -6.53 12.14 -4.69
C PHE A 23 -5.07 12.13 -4.21
N TRP A 24 -4.81 12.61 -2.99
CA TRP A 24 -3.50 12.45 -2.34
C TRP A 24 -3.14 10.97 -2.17
N PHE A 25 -4.04 10.18 -1.57
CA PHE A 25 -3.80 8.75 -1.38
C PHE A 25 -3.67 7.99 -2.71
N LEU A 26 -4.49 8.31 -3.72
CA LEU A 26 -4.34 7.73 -5.06
C LEU A 26 -2.94 8.00 -5.62
N THR A 27 -2.45 9.23 -5.51
CA THR A 27 -1.12 9.61 -5.98
C THR A 27 -0.04 8.81 -5.26
N TYR A 28 -0.15 8.70 -3.94
CA TYR A 28 0.79 7.94 -3.11
C TYR A 28 0.82 6.46 -3.49
N TYR A 29 -0.33 5.77 -3.46
CA TYR A 29 -0.39 4.33 -3.73
C TYR A 29 -0.04 3.99 -5.18
N SER A 30 -0.27 4.90 -6.13
CA SER A 30 0.18 4.70 -7.52
C SER A 30 1.71 4.72 -7.63
N VAL A 31 2.37 5.60 -6.87
CA VAL A 31 3.85 5.66 -6.81
C VAL A 31 4.40 4.44 -6.09
N ALA A 32 3.80 4.06 -4.95
CA ALA A 32 4.18 2.86 -4.20
C ALA A 32 4.05 1.60 -5.06
N LEU A 33 2.91 1.40 -5.73
CA LEU A 33 2.70 0.29 -6.66
C LEU A 33 3.73 0.25 -7.80
N ALA A 34 4.16 1.42 -8.30
CA ALA A 34 5.21 1.47 -9.32
C ALA A 34 6.58 1.01 -8.77
N ILE A 35 6.92 1.40 -7.54
CA ILE A 35 8.13 0.95 -6.85
C ILE A 35 8.06 -0.56 -6.58
N ASP A 36 6.93 -1.04 -6.10
CA ASP A 36 6.68 -2.46 -5.83
C ASP A 36 6.84 -3.29 -7.11
N THR A 37 6.23 -2.83 -8.20
CA THR A 37 6.34 -3.47 -9.52
C THR A 37 7.80 -3.48 -10.00
N HIS A 38 8.55 -2.39 -9.77
CA HIS A 38 9.96 -2.36 -10.07
C HIS A 38 10.75 -3.40 -9.25
N MET A 39 10.46 -3.57 -7.97
CA MET A 39 11.09 -4.59 -7.13
C MET A 39 10.75 -6.01 -7.62
N VAL A 40 9.50 -6.26 -8.02
CA VAL A 40 9.06 -7.53 -8.61
C VAL A 40 9.87 -7.87 -9.86
N GLN A 41 10.11 -6.89 -10.73
CA GLN A 41 10.90 -7.06 -11.95
C GLN A 41 12.38 -7.25 -11.66
N LYS A 42 12.97 -6.38 -10.82
CA LYS A 42 14.39 -6.41 -10.45
C LYS A 42 14.81 -7.76 -9.86
N TYR A 43 13.94 -8.34 -9.04
CA TYR A 43 14.19 -9.63 -8.38
C TYR A 43 13.55 -10.81 -9.10
N GLU A 44 13.01 -10.65 -10.31
CA GLU A 44 12.37 -11.73 -11.07
C GLU A 44 11.40 -12.59 -10.22
N LEU A 45 10.61 -11.94 -9.36
CA LEU A 45 9.83 -12.65 -8.32
C LEU A 45 8.80 -13.62 -8.91
N LEU A 46 8.34 -13.34 -10.13
CA LEU A 46 7.34 -14.12 -10.86
C LEU A 46 7.95 -15.13 -11.84
N ARG A 47 9.27 -15.33 -11.83
CA ARG A 47 9.94 -16.25 -12.76
C ARG A 47 9.50 -17.69 -12.59
N THR A 48 9.46 -18.18 -11.35
CA THR A 48 8.90 -19.49 -11.00
C THR A 48 8.21 -19.44 -9.65
N ARG A 49 7.30 -20.38 -9.40
CA ARG A 49 6.64 -20.53 -8.09
C ARG A 49 7.64 -20.80 -6.97
N GLU A 50 8.67 -21.59 -7.26
CA GLU A 50 9.76 -21.90 -6.32
C GLU A 50 10.56 -20.65 -5.96
N HIS A 51 10.80 -19.76 -6.93
CA HIS A 51 11.49 -18.50 -6.68
C HIS A 51 10.65 -17.54 -5.83
N LEU A 52 9.34 -17.45 -6.11
CA LEU A 52 8.41 -16.66 -5.31
C LEU A 52 8.32 -17.13 -3.85
N LEU A 53 8.32 -18.46 -3.67
CA LEU A 53 8.22 -19.11 -2.36
C LEU A 53 9.60 -19.45 -1.75
N MET A 54 10.68 -18.92 -2.32
CA MET A 54 12.02 -19.14 -1.82
C MET A 54 12.15 -18.58 -0.40
N ARG A 55 12.73 -19.39 0.49
CA ARG A 55 12.93 -19.03 1.89
C ARG A 55 14.35 -18.51 2.11
N TYR A 56 14.44 -17.28 2.60
CA TYR A 56 15.69 -16.70 3.10
C TYR A 56 15.99 -17.24 4.51
N ASN A 57 17.25 -17.59 4.76
CA ASN A 57 17.79 -18.20 5.97
C ASN A 57 19.27 -17.81 6.13
N SER A 58 19.99 -18.42 7.07
CA SER A 58 21.41 -18.11 7.33
C SER A 58 22.34 -18.32 6.14
N ASN A 59 21.95 -19.15 5.16
CA ASN A 59 22.77 -19.54 4.02
C ASN A 59 22.52 -18.67 2.78
N ASN A 60 21.45 -17.88 2.76
CA ASN A 60 21.10 -16.97 1.67
C ASN A 60 20.65 -15.61 2.20
N PHE A 61 21.47 -14.59 2.00
CA PHE A 61 21.23 -13.25 2.54
C PHE A 61 20.17 -12.50 1.73
N ILE A 62 19.34 -11.75 2.45
CA ILE A 62 18.39 -10.81 1.85
C ILE A 62 19.18 -9.59 1.35
N PRO A 63 19.07 -9.21 0.07
CA PRO A 63 19.64 -7.97 -0.46
C PRO A 63 19.26 -6.75 0.39
N ILE A 64 20.21 -5.85 0.63
CA ILE A 64 20.03 -4.72 1.56
C ILE A 64 18.88 -3.80 1.14
N ASP A 65 18.79 -3.48 -0.15
CA ASP A 65 17.75 -2.64 -0.72
C ASP A 65 16.37 -3.30 -0.62
N LEU A 66 16.27 -4.60 -0.87
CA LEU A 66 15.03 -5.35 -0.65
C LEU A 66 14.64 -5.34 0.84
N ARG A 67 15.60 -5.56 1.74
CA ARG A 67 15.35 -5.52 3.19
C ARG A 67 14.88 -4.13 3.66
N MET A 68 15.53 -3.07 3.20
CA MET A 68 15.15 -1.70 3.54
C MET A 68 13.77 -1.34 2.99
N PHE A 69 13.51 -1.69 1.73
CA PHE A 69 12.19 -1.53 1.10
C PHE A 69 11.09 -2.18 1.96
N ARG A 70 11.28 -3.44 2.38
CA ARG A 70 10.34 -4.15 3.25
C ARG A 70 10.08 -3.43 4.56
N TYR A 71 11.11 -2.86 5.19
CA TYR A 71 10.96 -2.10 6.43
C TYR A 71 10.20 -0.80 6.24
N PHE A 72 10.52 -0.03 5.20
CA PHE A 72 9.81 1.22 4.92
C PHE A 72 8.33 0.99 4.68
N GLN A 73 8.00 -0.06 3.93
CA GLN A 73 6.61 -0.37 3.61
C GLN A 73 5.84 -0.88 4.83
N THR A 74 6.45 -1.76 5.63
CA THR A 74 5.85 -2.17 6.91
C THR A 74 5.62 -0.97 7.84
N ALA A 75 6.59 -0.06 7.94
CA ALA A 75 6.49 1.13 8.76
C ALA A 75 5.37 2.07 8.27
N TYR A 76 5.21 2.21 6.96
CA TYR A 76 4.12 3.00 6.38
C TYR A 76 2.74 2.44 6.77
N TYR A 77 2.52 1.13 6.60
CA TYR A 77 1.27 0.50 6.99
C TYR A 77 0.99 0.63 8.50
N ILE A 78 2.02 0.51 9.35
CA ILE A 78 1.88 0.74 10.80
C ILE A 78 1.50 2.20 11.10
N GLN A 79 2.14 3.15 10.43
CA GLN A 79 1.86 4.58 10.59
C GLN A 79 0.46 4.95 10.11
N GLY A 80 -0.01 4.37 9.01
CA GLY A 80 -1.38 4.50 8.51
C GLY A 80 -2.41 3.97 9.52
N LEU A 81 -2.18 2.77 10.06
CA LEU A 81 -3.04 2.19 11.09
C LEU A 81 -3.08 3.05 12.36
N TYR A 82 -1.93 3.57 12.80
CA TYR A 82 -1.85 4.47 13.94
C TYR A 82 -2.66 5.75 13.70
N GLY A 83 -2.49 6.39 12.53
CA GLY A 83 -3.26 7.57 12.15
C GLY A 83 -4.76 7.32 12.23
N THR A 84 -5.23 6.23 11.64
CA THR A 84 -6.66 5.88 11.64
C THR A 84 -7.20 5.53 13.03
N LEU A 85 -6.38 4.93 13.90
CA LEU A 85 -6.81 4.57 15.25
C LEU A 85 -6.92 5.77 16.18
N PHE A 86 -5.95 6.68 16.14
CA PHE A 86 -5.75 7.69 17.18
C PHE A 86 -5.89 9.14 16.70
N VAL A 87 -5.71 9.42 15.41
CA VAL A 87 -5.71 10.79 14.87
C VAL A 87 -6.99 11.08 14.08
N ASP A 88 -7.41 10.15 13.24
CA ASP A 88 -8.51 10.39 12.30
C ASP A 88 -9.88 10.30 12.98
N SER A 89 -10.78 11.20 12.59
CA SER A 89 -12.18 11.15 12.99
C SER A 89 -12.87 9.90 12.46
N ARG A 90 -13.79 9.33 13.24
CA ARG A 90 -14.48 8.09 12.88
C ARG A 90 -15.33 8.26 11.62
N ASN A 91 -14.90 7.62 10.54
CA ASN A 91 -15.67 7.49 9.31
C ASN A 91 -16.31 6.09 9.21
N THR A 92 -17.33 5.95 8.37
CA THR A 92 -18.06 4.70 8.12
C THR A 92 -17.18 3.60 7.50
N ASP A 93 -16.15 3.97 6.73
CA ASP A 93 -15.18 3.06 6.12
C ASP A 93 -13.99 2.71 7.02
N ARG A 94 -13.88 3.35 8.20
CA ARG A 94 -12.76 3.20 9.13
C ARG A 94 -12.49 1.75 9.53
N ASN A 95 -13.54 0.98 9.78
CA ASN A 95 -13.38 -0.42 10.21
C ASN A 95 -12.77 -1.27 9.10
N ALA A 96 -13.23 -1.11 7.85
CA ALA A 96 -12.69 -1.85 6.72
C ALA A 96 -11.21 -1.53 6.49
N PHE A 97 -10.83 -0.25 6.60
CA PHE A 97 -9.44 0.19 6.52
C PHE A 97 -8.57 -0.43 7.63
N ILE A 98 -9.05 -0.44 8.87
CA ILE A 98 -8.35 -1.06 10.01
C ILE A 98 -8.12 -2.55 9.75
N TYR A 99 -9.17 -3.29 9.35
CA TYR A 99 -9.03 -4.72 9.07
C TYR A 99 -8.02 -4.98 7.94
N HIS A 100 -8.09 -4.20 6.86
CA HIS A 100 -7.15 -4.29 5.75
C HIS A 100 -5.70 -4.07 6.24
N HIS A 101 -5.45 -3.00 6.98
CA HIS A 101 -4.11 -2.67 7.47
C HIS A 101 -3.58 -3.69 8.48
N VAL A 102 -4.42 -4.18 9.39
CA VAL A 102 -4.02 -5.23 10.35
C VAL A 102 -3.61 -6.51 9.62
N VAL A 103 -4.41 -6.95 8.65
CA VAL A 103 -4.09 -8.14 7.84
C VAL A 103 -2.79 -7.93 7.06
N ALA A 104 -2.63 -6.77 6.41
CA ALA A 104 -1.42 -6.42 5.67
C ALA A 104 -0.18 -6.49 6.58
N ILE A 105 -0.21 -5.84 7.74
CA ILE A 105 0.90 -5.82 8.70
C ILE A 105 1.21 -7.24 9.21
N CYS A 106 0.18 -8.02 9.55
CA CYS A 106 0.37 -9.39 10.00
C CYS A 106 1.04 -10.25 8.92
N LEU A 107 0.57 -10.20 7.68
CA LEU A 107 1.16 -10.94 6.56
C LEU A 107 2.60 -10.47 6.27
N GLN A 108 2.86 -9.17 6.39
CA GLN A 108 4.17 -8.56 6.19
C GLN A 108 5.19 -9.04 7.22
N LEU A 109 4.82 -9.04 8.50
CA LEU A 109 5.67 -9.50 9.59
C LEU A 109 5.87 -11.01 9.57
N LEU A 110 4.81 -11.79 9.30
CA LEU A 110 4.90 -13.24 9.20
C LEU A 110 5.76 -13.68 8.01
N SER A 111 5.57 -13.08 6.84
CA SER A 111 6.41 -13.37 5.67
C SER A 111 7.88 -13.02 5.93
N TYR A 112 8.16 -11.90 6.61
CA TYR A 112 9.51 -11.52 6.99
C TYR A 112 10.12 -12.50 8.01
N GLY A 113 9.41 -12.81 9.10
CA GLY A 113 9.90 -13.69 10.17
C GLY A 113 10.08 -15.14 9.73
N LEU A 114 9.24 -15.62 8.80
CA LEU A 114 9.38 -16.96 8.22
C LEU A 114 10.41 -17.01 7.07
N GLY A 115 10.90 -15.86 6.58
CA GLY A 115 11.87 -15.77 5.50
C GLY A 115 11.26 -15.82 4.08
N PHE A 116 9.94 -15.75 3.94
CA PHE A 116 9.24 -15.68 2.65
C PHE A 116 9.18 -14.24 2.12
N ILE A 117 10.34 -13.61 1.95
CA ILE A 117 10.45 -12.18 1.59
C ILE A 117 9.82 -11.89 0.23
N ASN A 118 10.08 -12.75 -0.76
CA ASN A 118 9.58 -12.61 -2.12
C ASN A 118 8.04 -12.68 -2.18
N ALA A 119 7.45 -13.66 -1.49
CA ALA A 119 6.00 -13.76 -1.34
C ALA A 119 5.42 -12.53 -0.60
N GLY A 120 6.14 -12.03 0.41
CA GLY A 120 5.78 -10.80 1.11
C GLY A 120 5.66 -9.60 0.19
N VAL A 121 6.61 -9.39 -0.75
CA VAL A 121 6.53 -8.30 -1.73
C VAL A 121 5.31 -8.46 -2.63
N MET A 122 4.98 -9.69 -3.01
CA MET A 122 3.79 -9.94 -3.84
C MET A 122 2.49 -9.63 -3.11
N ILE A 123 2.43 -9.93 -1.81
CA ILE A 123 1.30 -9.56 -0.95
C ILE A 123 1.15 -8.04 -0.93
N GLU A 124 2.26 -7.31 -0.83
CA GLU A 124 2.31 -5.85 -0.81
C GLU A 124 1.75 -5.23 -2.10
N VAL A 125 2.22 -5.69 -3.26
CA VAL A 125 1.70 -5.28 -4.59
C VAL A 125 0.18 -5.42 -4.67
N LEU A 126 -0.36 -6.51 -4.12
CA LEU A 126 -1.80 -6.75 -4.14
C LEU A 126 -2.58 -5.78 -3.23
N HIS A 127 -2.03 -5.42 -2.06
CA HIS A 127 -2.65 -4.44 -1.17
C HIS A 127 -2.60 -3.04 -1.78
N ASP A 128 -1.45 -2.63 -2.31
CA ASP A 128 -1.29 -1.32 -2.95
C ASP A 128 -2.17 -1.18 -4.20
N CYS A 129 -2.29 -2.24 -5.01
CA CYS A 129 -3.22 -2.27 -6.14
C CYS A 129 -4.69 -2.11 -5.70
N ASN A 130 -5.09 -2.79 -4.62
CA ASN A 130 -6.43 -2.63 -4.06
C ASN A 130 -6.68 -1.20 -3.59
N ASP A 131 -5.70 -0.56 -2.95
CA ASP A 131 -5.85 0.79 -2.43
C ASP A 131 -5.89 1.85 -3.53
N VAL A 132 -5.13 1.68 -4.62
CA VAL A 132 -5.29 2.47 -5.85
C VAL A 132 -6.73 2.39 -6.36
N LEU A 133 -7.27 1.18 -6.52
CA LEU A 133 -8.64 0.98 -7.01
C LEU A 133 -9.69 1.60 -6.08
N LEU A 134 -9.50 1.46 -4.76
CA LEU A 134 -10.39 2.02 -3.74
C LEU A 134 -10.44 3.55 -3.80
N HIS A 135 -9.27 4.20 -3.84
CA HIS A 135 -9.19 5.66 -3.88
C HIS A 135 -9.66 6.23 -5.22
N LEU A 136 -9.43 5.51 -6.31
CA LEU A 136 -9.99 5.84 -7.62
C LEU A 136 -11.52 5.77 -7.60
N ALA A 137 -12.11 4.72 -7.04
CA ALA A 137 -13.57 4.60 -6.88
C ALA A 137 -14.16 5.71 -6.01
N LYS A 138 -13.47 6.09 -4.91
CA LYS A 138 -13.86 7.23 -4.07
C LYS A 138 -13.90 8.53 -4.87
N ILE A 139 -12.88 8.80 -5.68
CA ILE A 139 -12.82 9.98 -6.56
C ILE A 139 -14.01 10.00 -7.53
N PHE A 140 -14.32 8.88 -8.18
CA PHE A 140 -15.48 8.79 -9.08
C PHE A 140 -16.83 9.01 -8.38
N ASN A 141 -16.95 8.66 -7.10
CA ASN A 141 -18.14 8.95 -6.30
C ASN A 141 -18.23 10.41 -5.82
N TYR A 142 -17.11 11.15 -5.88
CA TYR A 142 -17.07 12.56 -5.48
C TYR A 142 -17.24 13.53 -6.64
N LEU A 143 -16.89 13.10 -7.86
CA LEU A 143 -17.38 13.67 -9.12
C LEU A 143 -18.92 13.72 -9.13
#